data_AF-A0A7Z6T671-F1
#
_entry.id   AF-A0A7Z6T671-F1
#
_cell.length_a   1.000
_cell.length_b   1.000
_cell.length_c   1.000
_cell.angle_alpha   90.00
_cell.angle_beta   90.00
_cell.angle_gamma   90.00
#
_symmetry.space_group_name_H-M   'P 1'
#
loop_
_entity.id
_entity.type
_entity.pdbx_description
1 polymer ?
#
loop_
_entity_poly.entity_id
_entity_poly.type
_entity_poly.pdbx_seq_one_letter_code
_entity_poly.pdbx_strand_id
1 'polypeptide(L)'
;MPYQVWNGPMPTTAAQVAVATGTTIKTMLQLATPSTRQIQLLSWGFTADDAPGADGVIELLQTDVAATVTAHVAAGVQNLDPNGPASLLTLGSSATGYTATVEGTPTATRIFDAVSLDSVAGNSSLTYAWQWMPDERPIVAASRFLRVRATTPTTGIDLRCWVCFQEVG
;
A
#
# COMPACT_ATOMS: atom_id res chain seq x y z
N MET A 1 16.72 -3.66 8.11
CA MET A 1 16.67 -2.19 7.96
C MET A 1 15.30 -1.84 7.38
N PRO A 2 14.59 -0.85 7.96
CA PRO A 2 13.25 -0.53 7.53
C PRO A 2 13.23 0.40 6.30
N TYR A 3 12.25 0.18 5.42
CA TYR A 3 11.95 0.98 4.25
C TYR A 3 10.52 1.50 4.34
N GLN A 4 10.25 2.65 3.74
CA GLN A 4 8.91 3.21 3.61
C GLN A 4 8.59 3.55 2.16
N VAL A 5 7.37 3.20 1.73
CA VAL A 5 6.86 3.48 0.39
C VAL A 5 5.49 4.13 0.51
N TRP A 6 5.24 5.14 -0.32
CA TRP A 6 3.98 5.87 -0.42
C TRP A 6 3.29 5.56 -1.75
N ASN A 7 1.97 5.69 -1.83
CA ASN A 7 1.22 5.55 -3.09
C ASN A 7 1.33 6.76 -4.03
N GLY A 8 2.54 7.21 -4.31
CA GLY A 8 2.76 8.31 -5.22
C GLY A 8 4.23 8.49 -5.58
N PRO A 9 4.54 9.42 -6.49
CA PRO A 9 5.92 9.78 -6.78
C PRO A 9 6.61 10.31 -5.52
N MET A 10 7.92 10.08 -5.41
CA MET A 10 8.71 10.65 -4.31
C MET A 10 8.56 12.18 -4.32
N PRO A 11 8.22 12.80 -3.17
CA PRO A 11 8.08 14.24 -3.11
C PRO A 11 9.48 14.85 -3.20
N THR A 12 9.74 15.57 -4.28
CA THR A 12 10.99 16.31 -4.47
C THR A 12 10.69 17.81 -4.38
N THR A 13 10.23 18.42 -5.47
CA THR A 13 9.79 19.82 -5.53
C THR A 13 8.29 19.97 -5.31
N ALA A 14 7.52 18.90 -5.49
CA ALA A 14 6.07 18.87 -5.29
C ALA A 14 5.70 18.08 -4.03
N ALA A 15 4.57 18.44 -3.42
CA ALA A 15 4.02 17.72 -2.27
C ALA A 15 3.59 16.29 -2.64
N GLN A 16 3.48 15.43 -1.63
CA GLN A 16 2.98 14.07 -1.80
C GLN A 16 1.53 14.11 -2.32
N VAL A 17 1.32 13.54 -3.51
CA VAL A 17 0.02 13.54 -4.20
C VAL A 17 -0.86 12.42 -3.64
N ALA A 18 -2.13 12.72 -3.37
CA ALA A 18 -3.14 11.73 -3.05
C ALA A 18 -3.67 11.08 -4.32
N VAL A 19 -4.08 9.82 -4.22
CA VAL A 19 -4.60 9.05 -5.37
C VAL A 19 -6.10 8.88 -5.21
N ALA A 20 -6.84 9.19 -6.27
CA ALA A 20 -8.27 8.96 -6.34
C ALA A 20 -8.62 7.49 -6.18
N THR A 21 -9.50 7.22 -5.22
CA THR A 21 -10.11 5.91 -4.99
C THR A 21 -11.15 5.60 -6.09
N GLY A 22 -12.06 4.64 -5.84
CA GLY A 22 -13.16 4.38 -6.77
C GLY A 22 -14.19 3.39 -6.27
N THR A 23 -15.27 3.30 -7.04
CA THR A 23 -16.45 2.46 -6.79
C THR A 23 -16.22 0.97 -7.02
N THR A 24 -15.14 0.64 -7.73
CA THR A 24 -14.57 -0.70 -7.80
C THR A 24 -13.27 -0.73 -7.02
N ILE A 25 -12.87 -1.92 -6.59
CA ILE A 25 -11.58 -2.13 -5.95
C ILE A 25 -10.47 -1.53 -6.81
N LYS A 26 -9.69 -0.62 -6.24
CA LYS A 26 -8.47 -0.07 -6.83
C LYS A 26 -7.26 -0.40 -6.00
N THR A 27 -6.19 -0.81 -6.67
CA THR A 27 -4.86 -0.89 -6.06
C THR A 27 -4.36 0.52 -5.81
N MET A 28 -4.14 0.86 -4.55
CA MET A 28 -3.55 2.14 -4.15
C MET A 28 -2.04 2.02 -4.13
N LEU A 29 -1.50 0.97 -3.51
CA LEU A 29 -0.07 0.66 -3.45
C LEU A 29 0.15 -0.84 -3.64
N GLN A 30 1.19 -1.21 -4.40
CA GLN A 30 1.64 -2.59 -4.59
C GLN A 30 3.14 -2.69 -4.36
N LEU A 31 3.57 -3.66 -3.55
CA LEU A 31 4.99 -4.02 -3.37
C LEU A 31 5.21 -5.45 -3.89
N ALA A 32 6.18 -5.64 -4.78
CA ALA A 32 6.54 -6.93 -5.34
C ALA A 32 7.81 -7.47 -4.68
N THR A 33 7.65 -8.52 -3.87
CA THR A 33 8.78 -9.23 -3.27
C THR A 33 9.57 -9.98 -4.35
N PRO A 34 10.91 -9.92 -4.36
CA PRO A 34 11.71 -10.71 -5.28
C PRO A 34 11.60 -12.20 -4.95
N SER A 35 12.17 -13.06 -5.80
CA SER A 35 12.15 -14.52 -5.59
C SER A 35 13.03 -15.00 -4.44
N THR A 36 13.94 -14.15 -3.96
CA THR A 36 14.97 -14.52 -2.97
C THR A 36 14.77 -13.86 -1.61
N ARG A 37 13.85 -12.90 -1.47
CA ARG A 37 13.63 -12.16 -0.22
C ARG A 37 12.15 -12.02 0.08
N GLN A 38 11.84 -12.10 1.37
CA GLN A 38 10.52 -11.80 1.91
C GLN A 38 10.51 -10.37 2.47
N ILE A 39 9.32 -9.83 2.73
CA ILE A 39 9.21 -8.60 3.52
C ILE A 39 8.40 -8.87 4.79
N GLN A 40 8.88 -8.34 5.91
CA GLN A 40 8.14 -8.31 7.16
C GLN A 40 7.55 -6.92 7.35
N LEU A 41 6.24 -6.85 7.60
CA LEU A 41 5.53 -5.59 7.78
C LEU A 41 5.78 -5.03 9.17
N LEU A 42 6.05 -3.74 9.26
CA LEU A 42 6.34 -3.04 10.52
C LEU A 42 5.20 -2.12 10.91
N SER A 43 4.68 -1.37 9.94
CA SER A 43 3.51 -0.53 10.09
C SER A 43 2.91 -0.19 8.74
N TRP A 44 1.65 0.24 8.73
CA TRP A 44 0.99 0.76 7.55
C TRP A 44 -0.02 1.83 7.95
N GLY A 45 -0.47 2.61 6.98
CA GLY A 45 -1.50 3.59 7.24
C GLY A 45 -1.99 4.29 6.00
N PHE A 46 -2.99 5.13 6.21
CA PHE A 46 -3.53 6.00 5.19
C PHE A 46 -4.13 7.28 5.77
N THR A 47 -4.29 8.27 4.90
CA THR A 47 -5.08 9.48 5.12
C THR A 47 -5.98 9.67 3.92
N ALA A 48 -7.28 9.80 4.17
CA ALA A 48 -8.27 10.22 3.18
C ALA A 48 -8.45 11.75 3.26
N ASP A 49 -8.51 12.40 2.10
CA ASP A 49 -8.67 13.86 2.02
C ASP A 49 -10.11 14.30 2.31
N ASP A 50 -11.09 13.41 2.10
CA ASP A 50 -12.50 13.68 2.30
C ASP A 50 -13.23 12.49 2.94
N ALA A 51 -14.37 12.77 3.58
CA ALA A 51 -15.26 11.73 4.10
C ALA A 51 -15.98 11.01 2.96
N PRO A 52 -16.23 9.69 3.06
CA PRO A 52 -16.67 8.92 1.92
C PRO A 52 -18.14 9.12 1.53
N GLY A 53 -18.98 9.65 2.43
CA GLY A 53 -20.41 9.91 2.18
C GLY A 53 -21.31 8.65 2.16
N ALA A 54 -20.71 7.47 2.13
CA ALA A 54 -21.27 6.15 2.39
C ALA A 54 -20.12 5.20 2.79
N ASP A 55 -20.43 3.97 3.19
CA ASP A 55 -19.40 3.05 3.70
C ASP A 55 -18.33 2.74 2.66
N GLY A 56 -17.07 2.80 3.08
CA GLY A 56 -15.89 2.44 2.28
C GLY A 56 -14.98 1.49 3.03
N VAL A 57 -14.11 0.77 2.32
CA VAL A 57 -13.16 -0.17 2.91
C VAL A 57 -11.78 0.01 2.31
N ILE A 58 -10.77 0.07 3.19
CA ILE A 58 -9.36 0.07 2.84
C ILE A 58 -8.75 -1.20 3.43
N GLU A 59 -8.11 -1.99 2.58
CA GLU A 59 -7.60 -3.31 2.96
C GLU A 59 -6.10 -3.41 2.67
N LEU A 60 -5.41 -4.08 3.58
CA LEU A 60 -4.03 -4.51 3.42
C LEU A 60 -4.00 -6.03 3.30
N LEU A 61 -3.46 -6.54 2.19
CA LEU A 61 -3.40 -7.97 1.94
C LEU A 61 -2.22 -8.39 1.07
N GLN A 62 -1.92 -9.68 1.10
CA GLN A 62 -1.05 -10.33 0.13
C GLN A 62 -1.87 -10.94 -1.01
N THR A 63 -1.35 -10.88 -2.24
CA THR A 63 -1.89 -11.53 -3.44
C THR A 63 -0.80 -12.27 -4.24
N ASP A 64 -1.23 -13.13 -5.16
CA ASP A 64 -0.39 -13.92 -6.06
C ASP A 64 -0.33 -13.38 -7.50
N VAL A 65 -1.20 -12.44 -7.87
CA VAL A 65 -1.25 -11.82 -9.20
C VAL A 65 -1.05 -10.31 -9.09
N ALA A 66 -0.14 -9.76 -9.89
CA ALA A 66 0.11 -8.32 -9.96
C ALA A 66 -1.02 -7.56 -10.64
N ALA A 67 -1.33 -6.37 -10.12
CA ALA A 67 -2.06 -5.35 -10.85
C ALA A 67 -1.12 -4.59 -11.82
N THR A 68 -1.68 -4.00 -12.87
CA THR A 68 -0.94 -3.06 -13.75
C THR A 68 -0.91 -1.68 -13.10
N VAL A 69 0.22 -1.34 -12.50
CA VAL A 69 0.41 -0.12 -11.70
C VAL A 69 1.27 0.92 -12.43
N THR A 70 1.19 2.16 -11.97
CA THR A 70 2.24 3.15 -12.25
C THR A 70 3.50 2.73 -11.49
N ALA A 71 4.57 2.41 -12.23
CA ALA A 71 5.80 1.90 -11.64
C ALA A 71 6.43 2.91 -10.68
N HIS A 72 6.89 2.44 -9.54
CA HIS A 72 7.79 3.24 -8.70
C HIS A 72 9.17 3.37 -9.34
N VAL A 73 9.80 4.52 -9.14
CA VAL A 73 11.25 4.67 -9.29
C VAL A 73 11.95 4.27 -8.00
N ALA A 74 13.24 3.92 -8.05
CA ALA A 74 14.00 3.47 -6.89
C ALA A 74 13.94 4.43 -5.70
N ALA A 75 13.97 5.75 -5.97
CA ALA A 75 13.89 6.76 -4.92
C ALA A 75 12.54 6.80 -4.17
N GLY A 76 11.48 6.19 -4.74
CA GLY A 76 10.19 6.03 -4.07
C GLY A 76 10.19 4.96 -2.97
N VAL A 77 11.19 4.08 -2.94
CA VAL A 77 11.42 3.12 -1.84
C VAL A 77 12.46 3.71 -0.90
N GLN A 78 11.97 4.43 0.11
CA GLN A 78 12.81 5.21 1.00
C GLN A 78 13.45 4.31 2.05
N ASN A 79 14.78 4.26 2.09
CA ASN A 79 15.49 3.65 3.20
C ASN A 79 15.43 4.61 4.41
N LEU A 80 14.97 4.10 5.56
CA LEU A 80 14.92 4.88 6.79
C LEU A 80 16.27 4.86 7.54
N ASP A 81 17.22 4.03 7.11
CA ASP A 81 18.64 4.15 7.44
C ASP A 81 19.38 4.79 6.25
N PRO A 82 19.87 6.06 6.38
CA PRO A 82 20.56 6.75 5.30
C PRO A 82 21.80 6.03 4.75
N ASN A 83 22.41 5.14 5.53
CA ASN A 83 23.61 4.40 5.11
C ASN A 83 23.30 2.94 4.72
N GLY A 84 22.03 2.54 4.77
CA GLY A 84 21.61 1.20 4.43
C GLY A 84 21.62 0.94 2.92
N PRO A 85 21.60 -0.34 2.51
CA PRO A 85 21.53 -0.72 1.10
C PRO A 85 20.20 -0.30 0.47
N ALA A 86 20.17 -0.25 -0.86
CA ALA A 86 18.91 -0.11 -1.59
C ALA A 86 18.04 -1.37 -1.41
N SER A 87 16.72 -1.18 -1.44
CA SER A 87 15.77 -2.29 -1.43
C SER A 87 15.91 -3.18 -2.68
N LEU A 88 15.65 -4.47 -2.48
CA LEU A 88 15.62 -5.51 -3.50
C LEU A 88 14.20 -5.76 -4.07
N LEU A 89 13.21 -4.92 -3.71
CA LEU A 89 11.88 -4.99 -4.32
C LEU A 89 11.99 -4.88 -5.84
N THR A 90 11.19 -5.69 -6.55
CA THR A 90 11.14 -5.62 -8.01
C THR A 90 10.28 -4.42 -8.41
N LEU A 91 10.85 -3.49 -9.19
CA LEU A 91 10.14 -2.30 -9.69
C LEU A 91 9.65 -2.54 -11.11
N GLY A 92 8.46 -2.00 -11.44
CA GLY A 92 7.89 -2.13 -12.78
C GLY A 92 6.37 -2.06 -12.77
N SER A 93 5.77 -1.90 -13.95
CA SER A 93 4.31 -1.76 -14.09
C SER A 93 3.52 -3.03 -13.75
N SER A 94 4.18 -4.19 -13.71
CA SER A 94 3.63 -5.46 -13.21
C SER A 94 4.30 -5.92 -11.91
N ALA A 95 4.86 -4.97 -11.15
CA ALA A 95 5.62 -5.24 -9.93
C ALA A 95 5.33 -4.16 -8.87
N THR A 96 6.35 -3.51 -8.30
CA THR A 96 6.16 -2.44 -7.30
C THR A 96 5.75 -1.13 -7.95
N GLY A 97 4.66 -0.54 -7.45
CA GLY A 97 4.08 0.68 -7.99
C GLY A 97 2.79 1.09 -7.26
N TYR A 98 2.12 2.10 -7.79
CA TYR A 98 0.91 2.68 -7.22
C TYR A 98 -0.13 2.91 -8.31
N THR A 99 -1.40 3.01 -7.90
CA THR A 99 -2.55 3.28 -8.77
C THR A 99 -2.80 2.22 -9.86
N ALA A 100 -3.82 1.38 -9.67
CA ALA A 100 -4.40 0.57 -10.74
C ALA A 100 -5.92 0.46 -10.60
N THR A 101 -6.65 0.64 -11.70
CA THR A 101 -8.11 0.45 -11.75
C THR A 101 -8.50 -1.02 -11.96
N VAL A 102 -7.57 -1.87 -12.40
CA VAL A 102 -7.79 -3.30 -12.62
C VAL A 102 -6.72 -4.08 -11.87
N GLU A 103 -7.14 -4.90 -10.90
CA GLU A 103 -6.24 -5.65 -10.01
C GLU A 103 -5.71 -6.97 -10.60
N GLY A 104 -6.21 -7.38 -11.78
CA GLY A 104 -6.10 -8.75 -12.25
C GLY A 104 -7.04 -9.68 -11.49
N THR A 105 -6.79 -10.99 -11.57
CA THR A 105 -7.60 -12.01 -10.87
C THR A 105 -6.71 -12.82 -9.93
N PRO A 106 -6.51 -12.37 -8.69
CA PRO A 106 -5.80 -13.15 -7.67
C PRO A 106 -6.48 -14.50 -7.43
N THR A 107 -5.71 -15.58 -7.35
CA THR A 107 -6.22 -16.92 -7.02
C THR A 107 -5.92 -17.31 -5.57
N ALA A 108 -4.98 -16.62 -4.92
CA ALA A 108 -4.64 -16.79 -3.52
C ALA A 108 -4.41 -15.45 -2.84
N THR A 109 -5.18 -15.19 -1.76
CA THR A 109 -5.10 -13.96 -0.98
C THR A 109 -4.96 -14.24 0.51
N ARG A 110 -4.30 -13.34 1.24
CA ARG A 110 -4.28 -13.33 2.71
C ARG A 110 -4.41 -11.90 3.22
N ILE A 111 -5.51 -11.62 3.91
CA ILE A 111 -5.78 -10.31 4.50
C ILE A 111 -4.94 -10.16 5.77
N PHE A 112 -4.31 -9.00 5.92
CA PHE A 112 -3.57 -8.62 7.12
C PHE A 112 -4.36 -7.64 7.97
N ASP A 113 -5.10 -6.74 7.32
CA ASP A 113 -5.90 -5.72 7.98
C ASP A 113 -6.98 -5.18 7.04
N ALA A 114 -8.09 -4.72 7.61
CA ALA A 114 -9.20 -4.12 6.88
C ALA A 114 -9.85 -3.03 7.74
N VAL A 115 -9.86 -1.81 7.22
CA VAL A 115 -10.40 -0.63 7.91
C VAL A 115 -11.63 -0.14 7.15
N SER A 116 -12.75 -0.08 7.86
CA SER A 116 -13.98 0.50 7.33
C SER A 116 -14.01 1.99 7.62
N LEU A 117 -14.38 2.79 6.62
CA LEU A 117 -14.75 4.19 6.79
C LEU A 117 -16.27 4.28 6.81
N ASP A 118 -16.80 4.97 7.81
CA ASP A 118 -18.23 5.12 8.01
C ASP A 118 -18.80 6.18 7.05
N SER A 119 -20.02 5.93 6.59
CA SER A 119 -20.87 6.89 5.89
C SER A 119 -21.02 8.26 6.60
N VAL A 120 -21.00 8.29 7.93
CA VAL A 120 -21.26 9.48 8.75
C VAL A 120 -19.95 10.22 9.02
N ALA A 121 -19.86 11.45 8.52
CA ALA A 121 -18.73 12.33 8.75
C ALA A 121 -18.44 12.48 10.25
N GLY A 122 -17.19 12.22 10.65
CA GLY A 122 -16.73 12.30 12.04
C GLY A 122 -16.90 11.03 12.87
N ASN A 123 -17.57 9.99 12.35
CA ASN A 123 -17.71 8.71 13.08
C ASN A 123 -16.49 7.80 12.93
N SER A 124 -15.82 7.85 11.77
CA SER A 124 -14.52 7.21 11.55
C SER A 124 -13.43 8.24 11.32
N SER A 125 -12.24 7.98 11.87
CA SER A 125 -11.05 8.78 11.56
C SER A 125 -10.68 8.64 10.09
N LEU A 126 -10.47 9.76 9.39
CA LEU A 126 -9.95 9.76 8.01
C LEU A 126 -8.45 9.45 7.95
N THR A 127 -7.79 9.39 9.11
CA THR A 127 -6.39 8.97 9.22
C THR A 127 -6.30 7.70 10.03
N TYR A 128 -5.56 6.74 9.51
CA TYR A 128 -5.30 5.45 10.13
C TYR A 128 -3.81 5.18 10.11
N ALA A 129 -3.28 4.70 11.23
CA ALA A 129 -1.91 4.23 11.32
C ALA A 129 -1.87 3.07 12.31
N TRP A 130 -1.29 1.95 11.88
CA TRP A 130 -1.12 0.77 12.70
C TRP A 130 0.32 0.31 12.69
N GLN A 131 0.82 -0.06 13.87
CA GLN A 131 2.16 -0.62 14.04
C GLN A 131 2.02 -1.99 14.71
N TRP A 132 2.58 -3.02 14.07
CA TRP A 132 2.60 -4.35 14.67
C TRP A 132 3.66 -4.43 15.75
N MET A 133 3.29 -5.06 16.87
CA MET A 133 4.26 -5.49 17.87
C MET A 133 5.25 -6.48 17.24
N PRO A 134 6.52 -6.50 17.67
CA PRO A 134 7.56 -7.33 17.06
C PRO A 134 7.17 -8.80 16.82
N ASP A 135 6.41 -9.40 17.73
CA ASP A 135 6.03 -10.81 17.70
C ASP A 135 4.85 -11.13 16.75
N GLU A 136 4.12 -10.11 16.29
CA GLU A 136 2.90 -10.26 15.49
C GLU A 136 3.09 -9.82 14.03
N ARG A 137 4.29 -9.37 13.68
CA ARG A 137 4.59 -8.78 12.38
C ARG A 137 4.32 -9.75 11.23
N PRO A 138 3.35 -9.46 10.36
CA PRO A 138 3.05 -10.32 9.22
C PRO A 138 4.24 -10.38 8.25
N ILE A 139 4.47 -11.57 7.68
CA ILE A 139 5.50 -11.78 6.65
C ILE A 139 4.82 -12.00 5.30
N VAL A 140 5.19 -11.21 4.30
CA VAL A 140 4.82 -11.44 2.91
C VAL A 140 5.83 -12.37 2.27
N ALA A 141 5.36 -13.48 1.72
CA ALA A 141 6.22 -14.50 1.12
C ALA A 141 6.92 -13.96 -0.15
N ALA A 142 8.06 -14.56 -0.51
CA ALA A 142 8.80 -14.25 -1.73
C ALA A 142 7.95 -14.56 -2.97
N SER A 143 8.17 -13.84 -4.07
CA SER A 143 7.36 -13.94 -5.31
C SER A 143 5.85 -13.72 -5.06
N ARG A 144 5.51 -12.82 -4.13
CA ARG A 144 4.15 -12.36 -3.87
C ARG A 144 4.08 -10.84 -3.86
N PHE A 145 2.85 -10.33 -3.89
CA PHE A 145 2.55 -8.92 -3.90
C PHE A 145 1.84 -8.52 -2.62
N LEU A 146 2.40 -7.55 -1.88
CA LEU A 146 1.62 -6.82 -0.88
C LEU A 146 0.78 -5.77 -1.60
N ARG A 147 -0.46 -5.57 -1.17
CA ARG A 147 -1.36 -4.57 -1.74
C ARG A 147 -2.09 -3.82 -0.65
N VAL A 148 -2.10 -2.49 -0.78
CA VAL A 148 -3.12 -1.62 -0.18
C VAL A 148 -4.15 -1.34 -1.26
N ARG A 149 -5.41 -1.68 -1.00
CA ARG A 149 -6.51 -1.42 -1.92
C ARG A 149 -7.63 -0.66 -1.24
N ALA A 150 -8.37 0.10 -2.03
CA ALA A 150 -9.50 0.88 -1.55
C ALA A 150 -10.73 0.64 -2.43
N THR A 151 -11.89 0.53 -1.78
CA THR A 151 -13.21 0.58 -2.43
C THR A 151 -14.04 1.58 -1.66
N THR A 152 -14.54 2.59 -2.35
CA THR A 152 -15.28 3.71 -1.78
C THR A 152 -16.56 3.93 -2.59
N PRO A 153 -17.58 4.58 -2.04
CA PRO A 153 -18.86 4.76 -2.73
C PRO A 153 -18.78 5.77 -3.89
N THR A 154 -17.71 6.57 -3.98
CA THR A 154 -17.51 7.58 -5.01
C THR A 154 -16.04 7.65 -5.43
N THR A 155 -15.77 8.29 -6.57
CA THR A 155 -14.39 8.62 -7.00
C THR A 155 -13.89 9.95 -6.45
N GLY A 156 -14.68 10.64 -5.60
CA GLY A 156 -14.35 11.95 -5.05
C GLY A 156 -13.53 11.91 -3.76
N ILE A 157 -13.01 10.73 -3.40
CA ILE A 157 -12.18 10.54 -2.20
C ILE A 157 -10.77 10.21 -2.67
N ASP A 158 -9.82 11.05 -2.31
CA ASP A 158 -8.41 10.83 -2.56
C ASP A 158 -7.73 10.29 -1.30
N LEU A 159 -6.76 9.39 -1.49
CA LEU A 159 -6.10 8.69 -0.40
C LEU A 159 -4.58 8.71 -0.56
N ARG A 160 -3.87 9.06 0.52
CA ARG A 160 -2.43 8.87 0.68
C ARG A 160 -2.23 7.65 1.58
N CYS A 161 -1.63 6.59 1.07
CA CYS A 161 -1.26 5.42 1.89
C CYS A 161 0.23 5.15 1.86
N TRP A 162 0.69 4.48 2.92
CA TRP A 162 2.07 4.12 3.10
C TRP A 162 2.21 2.75 3.76
N VAL A 163 3.32 2.10 3.48
CA VAL A 163 3.74 0.85 4.14
C VAL A 163 5.17 1.01 4.59
N CYS A 164 5.44 0.65 5.84
CA CYS A 164 6.76 0.47 6.40
C CYS A 164 7.06 -1.02 6.58
N PHE A 165 8.18 -1.47 6.05
CA PHE A 165 8.55 -2.89 6.03
C PHE A 165 10.06 -3.05 6.18
N GLN A 166 10.50 -4.27 6.43
CA GLN A 166 11.91 -4.64 6.27
C GLN A 166 12.04 -5.90 5.43
N GLU A 167 13.14 -6.01 4.70
CA GLU A 167 13.47 -7.23 3.96
C GLU A 167 14.06 -8.27 4.92
N VAL A 168 13.60 -9.52 4.80
CA VAL A 168 13.99 -10.64 5.65
C VAL A 168 14.18 -11.92 4.84
N GLY A 169 14.97 -12.84 5.39
CA GLY A 169 15.33 -14.13 4.78
C GLY A 169 16.57 -14.03 3.93
#